data_AF-A0A3N6NKR8-F1
#
_entry.id   AF-A0A3N6NKR8-F1
#
_cell.length_a   1.000
_cell.length_b   1.000
_cell.length_c   1.000
_cell.angle_alpha   90.00
_cell.angle_beta   90.00
_cell.angle_gamma   90.00
#
_symmetry.space_group_name_H-M   'P 1'
#
loop_
_entity.id
_entity.type
_entity.pdbx_description
1 polymer ?
#
loop_
_entity_poly.entity_id
_entity_poly.type
_entity_poly.pdbx_seq_one_letter_code
_entity_poly.pdbx_strand_id
1 'polypeptide(L)' 'MRVPRFLMLDGIDDGGMEKERSHRLQEIIVEECSTYEVDYQVIFATSEINPKIEKSELVVGRFFTPDARSLDVREA' A
#
# COMPACT_ATOMS: atom_id res chain seq x y z
N MET A 1 -6.76 23.48 -5.62
CA MET A 1 -6.33 23.01 -4.29
C MET A 1 -4.84 22.71 -4.35
N ARG A 2 -4.01 23.21 -3.42
CA ARG A 2 -2.58 22.85 -3.38
C ARG A 2 -2.45 21.56 -2.58
N VAL A 3 -2.33 20.44 -3.27
CA VAL A 3 -2.05 19.13 -2.66
C VAL A 3 -0.55 18.83 -2.73
N PRO A 4 0.00 18.10 -1.74
CA PRO A 4 1.39 17.65 -1.80
C PRO A 4 1.60 16.79 -3.05
N ARG A 5 2.70 17.04 -3.79
CA ARG A 5 3.10 16.27 -4.98
C ARG A 5 3.70 14.92 -4.64
N PHE A 6 4.08 14.72 -3.37
CA PHE A 6 4.66 13.49 -2.86
C PHE A 6 4.07 13.21 -1.47
N LEU A 7 3.65 11.96 -1.24
CA LEU A 7 3.11 11.50 0.02
C LEU A 7 3.65 10.09 0.31
N MET A 8 4.13 9.87 1.53
CA MET A 8 4.56 8.57 2.02
C MET A 8 3.78 8.24 3.29
N LEU A 9 3.03 7.14 3.26
CA LEU A 9 2.21 6.66 4.37
C LEU A 9 2.77 5.32 4.84
N ASP A 10 3.28 5.28 6.07
CA ASP A 10 3.74 4.03 6.68
C ASP A 10 2.60 3.44 7.52
N GLY A 11 2.21 2.21 7.24
CA GLY A 11 1.17 1.49 7.98
C GLY A 11 -0.23 2.13 7.93
N ILE A 12 -0.87 2.12 6.77
CA ILE A 12 -2.25 2.65 6.63
C ILE A 12 -3.30 1.88 7.45
N ASP A 13 -2.96 0.67 7.90
CA ASP A 13 -3.77 -0.24 8.71
C ASP A 13 -3.51 -0.16 10.22
N ASP A 14 -2.64 0.76 10.67
CA ASP A 14 -2.34 0.94 12.09
C ASP A 14 -3.54 1.50 12.90
N GLY A 15 -3.54 1.27 14.22
CA GLY A 15 -4.57 1.77 15.13
C GLY A 15 -5.80 0.87 15.28
N GLY A 16 -5.69 -0.42 14.93
CA GLY A 16 -6.78 -1.40 15.11
C GLY A 16 -7.84 -1.32 14.03
N MET A 17 -7.46 -0.97 12.80
CA MET A 17 -8.39 -0.93 11.69
C MET A 17 -8.78 -2.34 11.25
N GLU A 18 -10.08 -2.58 11.12
CA GLU A 18 -10.62 -3.83 10.59
C GLU A 18 -10.16 -4.07 9.14
N LYS A 19 -9.93 -5.34 8.79
CA LYS A 19 -9.41 -5.74 7.47
C LYS A 19 -10.21 -5.16 6.30
N GLU A 20 -11.53 -5.23 6.37
CA GLU A 20 -12.41 -4.71 5.32
C GLU A 20 -12.27 -3.18 5.16
N ARG A 21 -12.02 -2.46 6.26
CA ARG A 21 -11.79 -1.01 6.24
C ARG A 21 -10.44 -0.66 5.64
N SER A 22 -9.38 -1.40 5.98
CA SER A 22 -8.07 -1.25 5.35
C SER A 22 -8.16 -1.46 3.84
N HIS A 23 -8.79 -2.56 3.43
CA HIS A 23 -8.97 -2.86 2.01
C HIS A 23 -9.77 -1.77 1.28
N ARG A 24 -10.82 -1.25 1.91
CA ARG A 24 -11.62 -0.17 1.33
C ARG A 24 -10.85 1.14 1.24
N LEU A 25 -10.00 1.46 2.22
CA LEU A 25 -9.13 2.63 2.18
C LEU A 25 -8.14 2.53 1.00
N GLN A 26 -7.54 1.35 0.78
CA GLN A 26 -6.67 1.11 -0.38
C GLN A 26 -7.39 1.35 -1.71
N GLU A 27 -8.64 0.88 -1.86
CA GLU A 27 -9.46 1.15 -3.05
C GLU A 27 -9.70 2.64 -3.24
N ILE A 28 -10.11 3.34 -2.17
CA ILE A 28 -10.37 4.79 -2.23
C ILE A 28 -9.10 5.56 -2.63
N ILE A 29 -7.94 5.20 -2.09
CA ILE A 29 -6.67 5.85 -2.47
C ILE A 29 -6.40 5.67 -3.95
N VAL A 30 -6.51 4.44 -4.47
CA VAL A 30 -6.26 4.14 -5.89
C VAL A 30 -7.29 4.83 -6.80
N GLU A 31 -8.58 4.75 -6.45
CA GLU A 31 -9.68 5.39 -7.19
C GLU A 31 -9.47 6.91 -7.25
N GLU A 32 -9.20 7.56 -6.11
CA GLU A 32 -9.00 9.00 -6.02
C GLU A 32 -7.74 9.43 -6.78
N CYS A 33 -6.64 8.69 -6.63
CA CYS A 33 -5.39 8.93 -7.37
C CYS A 33 -5.63 8.90 -8.89
N SER A 34 -6.44 7.96 -9.39
CA SER A 34 -6.72 7.83 -10.83
C SER A 34 -7.41 9.05 -11.45
N THR A 35 -7.95 9.97 -10.64
CA THR A 35 -8.65 11.18 -11.11
C THR A 35 -7.74 12.38 -11.38
N TYR A 36 -6.50 12.37 -10.88
CA TYR A 36 -5.60 13.51 -10.99
C TYR A 36 -4.78 13.46 -12.29
N GLU A 37 -4.85 14.51 -13.09
CA GLU A 37 -4.10 14.64 -14.37
C GLU A 37 -2.72 15.30 -14.23
N VAL A 38 -2.28 15.55 -12.99
CA VAL A 38 -1.01 16.23 -12.71
C VAL A 38 -0.01 15.23 -12.14
N ASP A 39 1.31 15.44 -12.28
CA ASP A 39 2.24 14.44 -11.70
C ASP A 39 2.20 14.43 -10.17
N TYR A 40 2.16 13.27 -9.56
CA TYR A 40 2.37 13.14 -8.12
C TYR A 40 2.81 11.71 -7.83
N GLN A 41 3.20 11.46 -6.59
CA GLN A 41 3.51 10.12 -6.14
C GLN A 41 2.96 9.92 -4.73
N VAL A 42 2.18 8.85 -4.56
CA VAL A 42 1.75 8.35 -3.26
C VAL A 42 2.35 6.97 -3.08
N ILE A 43 3.08 6.78 -1.99
CA ILE A 43 3.60 5.49 -1.56
C ILE A 43 2.93 5.17 -0.23
N PHE A 44 2.30 4.00 -0.12
CA PHE A 44 1.75 3.53 1.14
C PHE A 44 2.19 2.11 1.43
N ALA A 45 2.51 1.84 2.69
CA ALA A 45 2.80 0.50 3.19
C ALA A 45 1.57 -0.07 3.90
N THR A 46 1.31 -1.37 3.70
CA THR A 46 0.25 -2.08 4.39
C THR A 46 0.68 -3.50 4.76
N SER A 47 0.18 -4.00 5.89
CA SER A 47 0.40 -5.40 6.29
C SER A 47 -0.56 -6.38 5.61
N GLU A 48 -1.70 -5.89 5.13
CA GLU A 48 -2.79 -6.68 4.54
C GLU A 48 -3.21 -6.02 3.21
N ILE A 49 -2.62 -6.49 2.11
CA ILE A 49 -2.92 -5.98 0.77
C ILE A 49 -4.33 -6.38 0.34
N ASN A 50 -5.07 -5.45 -0.26
CA ASN A 50 -6.37 -5.76 -0.84
C ASN A 50 -6.20 -6.70 -2.07
N PRO A 51 -6.83 -7.89 -2.07
CA PRO A 51 -6.70 -8.87 -3.16
C PRO A 51 -7.08 -8.33 -4.54
N LYS A 52 -7.90 -7.28 -4.62
CA LYS A 52 -8.30 -6.66 -5.90
C LYS A 52 -7.16 -5.91 -6.58
N ILE A 53 -6.20 -5.38 -5.81
CA ILE A 53 -5.08 -4.58 -6.32
C ILE A 53 -3.74 -5.29 -6.17
N GLU A 54 -3.68 -6.42 -5.44
CA GLU A 54 -2.46 -7.21 -5.22
C GLU A 54 -1.73 -7.60 -6.52
N LYS A 55 -2.48 -7.87 -7.60
CA LYS A 55 -1.92 -8.24 -8.91
C LYS A 55 -1.72 -7.06 -9.86
N SER A 56 -1.85 -5.83 -9.37
CA SER A 56 -1.65 -4.64 -10.18
C SER A 56 -0.17 -4.25 -10.24
N GLU A 57 0.18 -3.47 -11.27
CA GLU A 57 1.51 -2.87 -11.43
C GLU A 57 1.84 -1.82 -10.34
N LEU A 58 0.89 -1.52 -9.43
CA LEU A 58 1.08 -0.59 -8.33
C LEU A 58 1.80 -1.23 -7.13
N VAL A 59 1.87 -2.56 -7.07
CA VAL A 59 2.47 -3.28 -5.95
C VAL A 59 3.98 -3.41 -6.17
N VAL A 60 4.75 -2.95 -5.18
CA VAL A 60 6.21 -3.03 -5.19
C VAL A 60 6.68 -4.10 -4.22
N GLY A 61 7.40 -5.10 -4.74
CA GLY A 61 7.94 -6.19 -3.95
C GLY A 61 6.98 -7.37 -3.78
N ARG A 62 7.43 -8.38 -3.02
CA ARG A 62 6.63 -9.57 -2.69
C ARG A 62 5.90 -9.38 -1.36
N PHE A 63 4.80 -10.08 -1.18
CA PHE A 63 4.18 -10.23 0.13
C PHE A 63 5.09 -11.05 1.06
N PHE A 64 5.21 -10.63 2.32
CA PHE A 64 6.07 -11.28 3.32
C PHE A 64 5.24 -12.00 4.36
N THR A 65 5.74 -13.15 4.81
CA THR A 65 5.12 -13.95 5.87
C THR A 65 6.14 -14.25 6.97
N PRO A 66 5.71 -14.72 8.15
CA PRO A 66 6.64 -15.14 9.20
C PRO A 66 7.68 -16.18 8.74
N ASP A 67 7.28 -17.05 7.80
CA ASP A 67 8.13 -18.09 7.18
C ASP A 67 8.99 -17.55 6.03
N ALA A 68 8.52 -16.51 5.34
CA ALA A 68 9.18 -15.86 4.21
C ALA A 68 9.39 -14.36 4.51
N ARG A 69 10.38 -14.09 5.36
CA ARG A 69 10.71 -12.73 5.82
C ARG A 69 11.31 -11.86 4.73
N SER A 70 11.37 -10.55 5.00
CA SER A 70 12.05 -9.58 4.14
C SER A 70 13.56 -9.75 4.10
N LEU A 71 14.15 -10.19 5.22
CA LEU A 71 15.56 -10.53 5.32
C LEU A 71 15.70 -12.04 5.57
N ASP A 72 16.29 -12.76 4.63
CA ASP A 72 16.67 -14.16 4.82
C ASP A 72 18.12 -14.27 5.28
N VAL A 73 18.31 -14.49 6.58
CA VAL A 73 19.64 -14.61 7.19
C VAL A 73 20.19 -16.05 7.13
N ARG A 74 19.47 -17.00 6.54
CA ARG A 74 19.89 -18.42 6.46
C ARG A 74 20.85 -18.68 5.30
N GLU A 75 20.99 -17.73 4.39
CA GLU A 75 21.95 -17.78 3.27
C GLU A 75 23.26 -17.01 3.56
N ALA A 76 23.47 -16.57 4.81
CA ALA A 76 24.66 -15.83 5.26
C ALA A 76 25.73 -16.73 5.91
#